data_AF-A0A535EH33-F1
#
_entry.id   AF-A0A535EH33-F1
#
_cell.length_a   1.000
_cell.length_b   1.000
_cell.length_c   1.000
_cell.angle_alpha   90.00
_cell.angle_beta   90.00
_cell.angle_gamma   90.00
#
_symmetry.space_group_name_H-M   'P 1'
#
loop_
_entity.id
_entity.type
_entity.pdbx_description
1 polymer ?
#
loop_
_entity_poly.entity_id
_entity_poly.type
_entity_poly.pdbx_seq_one_letter_code
_entity_poly.pdbx_strand_id
1 'polypeptide(L)'
;MTDAEQGLAGGLRQTSFQLGIALGVALLASIAAGGAGGGTRPAALVAGFQLALRVLAALMAATSAAALVGLRGAGAGAAAPAAR
;
A
#
# COMPACT_ATOMS: atom_id res chain seq x y z
N MET A 1 27.50 6.16 9.19
CA MET A 1 27.09 5.81 7.81
C MET A 1 28.00 6.59 6.88
N THR A 2 28.62 5.88 5.94
CA THR A 2 29.45 6.47 4.88
C THR A 2 28.57 6.93 3.70
N ASP A 3 29.03 7.88 2.89
CA ASP A 3 28.25 8.39 1.74
C ASP A 3 27.85 7.28 0.76
N ALA A 4 28.70 6.25 0.62
CA ALA A 4 28.41 5.07 -0.20
C ALA A 4 27.21 4.26 0.33
N GLU A 5 27.09 4.10 1.65
CA GLU A 5 25.96 3.40 2.27
C GLU A 5 24.65 4.20 2.16
N GLN A 6 24.73 5.53 2.22
CA GLN A 6 23.57 6.41 2.02
C GLN A 6 23.11 6.40 0.56
N GLY A 7 24.03 6.42 -0.39
CA GLY A 7 23.72 6.25 -1.82
C GLY A 7 23.06 4.91 -2.11
N LEU A 8 23.58 3.82 -1.52
CA LEU A 8 22.99 2.48 -1.63
C LEU A 8 21.59 2.41 -1.01
N ALA A 9 21.41 2.93 0.20
CA ALA A 9 20.11 2.95 0.88
C ALA A 9 19.07 3.77 0.11
N GLY A 10 19.48 4.92 -0.47
CA GLY A 10 18.62 5.75 -1.31
C GLY A 10 18.20 5.03 -2.60
N GLY A 11 19.15 4.39 -3.28
CA GLY A 11 18.88 3.58 -4.47
C GLY A 11 17.93 2.43 -4.21
N LEU A 12 18.16 1.66 -3.13
CA LEU A 12 17.28 0.56 -2.70
C LEU A 12 15.87 1.02 -2.36
N ARG A 13 15.74 2.16 -1.66
CA ARG A 13 14.43 2.71 -1.32
C ARG A 13 13.65 3.11 -2.57
N GLN A 14 14.30 3.75 -3.53
CA GLN A 14 13.65 4.21 -4.77
C GLN A 14 13.20 3.04 -5.64
N THR A 15 14.05 2.03 -5.83
CA THR A 15 13.69 0.85 -6.62
C THR A 15 12.59 0.04 -5.95
N SER A 16 12.64 -0.10 -4.62
CA SER A 16 11.55 -0.75 -3.85
C SER A 16 10.23 -0.03 -4.01
N PHE A 17 10.25 1.31 -4.02
CA PHE A 17 9.05 2.11 -4.23
C PHE A 17 8.48 1.93 -5.64
N GLN A 18 9.33 1.99 -6.67
CA GLN A 18 8.91 1.74 -8.06
C GLN A 18 8.34 0.34 -8.24
N LEU A 19 8.99 -0.68 -7.67
CA LEU A 19 8.52 -2.05 -7.69
C LEU A 19 7.17 -2.19 -6.98
N GLY A 20 7.02 -1.55 -5.82
CA GLY A 20 5.77 -1.52 -5.07
C GLY A 20 4.61 -0.92 -5.87
N ILE A 21 4.83 0.20 -6.57
CA ILE A 21 3.83 0.80 -7.45
C ILE A 21 3.47 -0.16 -8.59
N ALA A 22 4.46 -0.73 -9.26
CA ALA A 22 4.24 -1.63 -10.39
C ALA A 22 3.40 -2.86 -9.97
N LEU A 23 3.75 -3.46 -8.83
CA LEU A 23 3.00 -4.58 -8.26
C LEU A 23 1.57 -4.19 -7.87
N GLY A 24 1.39 -3.02 -7.24
CA GLY A 24 0.07 -2.52 -6.87
C GLY A 24 -0.84 -2.33 -8.08
N VAL A 25 -0.32 -1.69 -9.13
CA VAL A 25 -1.07 -1.49 -10.39
C VAL A 25 -1.38 -2.83 -11.06
N ALA A 26 -0.42 -3.75 -11.14
CA ALA A 26 -0.62 -5.07 -11.73
C ALA A 26 -1.71 -5.87 -11.01
N LEU A 27 -1.73 -5.83 -9.67
CA LEU A 27 -2.76 -6.50 -8.85
C LEU A 27 -4.15 -5.93 -9.12
N LEU A 28 -4.30 -4.59 -9.11
CA LEU A 28 -5.60 -3.96 -9.39
C LEU A 28 -6.10 -4.26 -10.80
N ALA A 29 -5.20 -4.24 -11.79
CA ALA A 29 -5.53 -4.59 -13.16
C ALA A 29 -6.00 -6.05 -13.27
N SER A 30 -5.34 -6.97 -12.57
CA SER A 30 -5.73 -8.38 -12.50
C SER A 30 -7.13 -8.55 -11.88
N ILE A 31 -7.43 -7.84 -10.79
CA ILE A 31 -8.76 -7.86 -10.15
C ILE A 31 -9.83 -7.30 -11.09
N ALA A 32 -9.54 -6.19 -11.77
CA ALA A 32 -10.48 -5.57 -12.70
C ALA A 32 -10.81 -6.52 -13.88
N ALA A 33 -9.78 -7.15 -14.45
CA ALA A 33 -9.93 -8.13 -15.52
C ALA A 33 -10.70 -9.38 -15.05
N GLY A 34 -10.38 -9.89 -13.86
CA GLY A 34 -11.10 -11.01 -13.25
C GLY A 34 -12.57 -10.70 -12.97
N GLY A 35 -12.86 -9.50 -12.44
CA GLY A 35 -14.22 -9.04 -12.18
C GLY A 35 -15.06 -8.81 -13.44
N ALA A 36 -14.42 -8.50 -14.58
CA ALA A 36 -15.10 -8.43 -15.86
C ALA A 36 -15.46 -9.81 -16.43
N GLY A 37 -14.82 -10.89 -15.94
CA GLY A 37 -15.16 -12.28 -16.29
C GLY A 37 -15.04 -12.60 -17.78
N GLY A 38 -14.15 -11.93 -18.51
CA GLY A 38 -14.02 -12.03 -19.96
C GLY A 38 -15.08 -11.28 -20.77
N GLY A 39 -16.03 -10.61 -20.10
CA GLY A 39 -17.02 -9.76 -20.74
C GLY A 39 -16.42 -8.47 -21.26
N THR A 40 -16.70 -8.15 -22.52
CA THR A 40 -16.22 -6.92 -23.18
C THR A 40 -17.28 -5.83 -23.29
N ARG A 41 -18.52 -6.11 -22.83
CA ARG A 41 -19.58 -5.10 -22.77
C ARG A 41 -19.22 -4.03 -21.74
N PRO A 42 -19.56 -2.74 -21.98
CA PRO A 42 -19.23 -1.65 -21.06
C PRO A 42 -19.63 -1.91 -19.60
N ALA A 43 -20.81 -2.51 -19.37
CA ALA A 43 -21.29 -2.84 -18.03
C ALA A 43 -20.37 -3.85 -17.30
N ALA A 44 -19.82 -4.84 -17.99
CA ALA A 44 -18.91 -5.83 -17.39
C ALA A 44 -17.56 -5.18 -17.02
N LEU A 45 -17.04 -4.32 -17.89
CA LEU A 45 -15.80 -3.58 -17.64
C LEU A 45 -15.95 -2.63 -16.43
N VAL A 46 -17.07 -1.90 -16.35
CA VAL A 46 -17.38 -1.03 -15.21
C VAL A 46 -17.49 -1.83 -13.92
N ALA A 47 -18.15 -2.99 -13.94
CA ALA A 47 -18.27 -3.85 -12.77
C ALA A 47 -16.90 -4.34 -12.27
N GLY A 48 -16.02 -4.76 -13.18
CA GLY A 48 -14.64 -5.13 -12.88
C GLY A 48 -13.84 -3.98 -12.24
N PHE A 49 -13.92 -2.78 -12.81
CA PHE A 49 -13.28 -1.60 -12.24
C PHE A 49 -13.83 -1.23 -10.87
N GLN A 50 -15.15 -1.27 -10.67
CA GLN A 50 -15.75 -1.00 -9.35
C GLN A 50 -15.27 -2.01 -8.30
N LEU A 51 -15.12 -3.29 -8.68
CA LEU A 51 -14.55 -4.29 -7.78
C LEU A 51 -13.11 -3.93 -7.39
N ALA A 52 -12.26 -3.61 -8.36
CA ALA A 52 -10.87 -3.23 -8.10
C ALA A 52 -10.77 -1.99 -7.18
N LEU A 53 -11.62 -0.97 -7.40
CA LEU A 53 -11.65 0.23 -6.55
C LEU A 53 -12.14 -0.06 -5.13
N ARG A 54 -13.13 -0.94 -4.95
CA ARG A 54 -13.57 -1.38 -3.62
C ARG A 54 -12.46 -2.11 -2.87
N VAL A 55 -11.71 -2.98 -3.55
CA VAL A 55 -10.55 -3.66 -2.96
C VAL A 55 -9.47 -2.65 -2.57
N LEU A 56 -9.17 -1.69 -3.44
CA LEU A 56 -8.22 -0.61 -3.12
C LEU A 56 -8.65 0.20 -1.89
N ALA A 57 -9.92 0.60 -1.83
CA ALA A 57 -10.47 1.35 -0.71
C ALA A 57 -10.37 0.55 0.61
N ALA A 58 -10.68 -0.76 0.58
CA ALA A 58 -10.53 -1.62 1.75
C ALA A 58 -9.06 -1.74 2.20
N LEU A 59 -8.13 -1.88 1.25
CA LEU A 59 -6.71 -1.96 1.55
C LEU A 59 -6.19 -0.64 2.18
N MET A 60 -6.59 0.51 1.62
CA MET A 60 -6.27 1.82 2.18
C MET A 60 -6.83 2.02 3.58
N ALA A 61 -8.08 1.58 3.82
CA ALA A 61 -8.67 1.63 5.15
C ALA A 61 -7.90 0.75 6.16
N ALA A 62 -7.52 -0.46 5.75
CA ALA A 62 -6.75 -1.39 6.59
C ALA A 62 -5.35 -0.86 6.92
N THR A 63 -4.61 -0.35 5.94
CA THR A 63 -3.26 0.21 6.16
C THR A 63 -3.32 1.49 7.00
N SER A 64 -4.34 2.33 6.79
CA SER A 64 -4.57 3.52 7.62
C SER A 64 -4.87 3.13 9.07
N ALA A 65 -5.74 2.14 9.29
CA ALA A 65 -6.04 1.63 10.62
C ALA A 65 -4.78 1.07 11.29
N ALA A 66 -3.98 0.27 10.58
CA ALA A 66 -2.73 -0.28 11.08
C ALA A 66 -1.73 0.83 11.45
N ALA A 67 -1.59 1.87 10.63
CA ALA A 67 -0.74 3.02 10.91
C ALA A 67 -1.20 3.78 12.18
N LEU A 68 -2.51 3.99 12.34
CA LEU A 68 -3.06 4.64 13.53
C LEU A 68 -2.86 3.79 14.80
N VAL A 69 -3.02 2.47 14.71
CA VAL A 69 -2.75 1.55 15.83
C VAL A 69 -1.27 1.58 16.20
N GLY A 70 -0.38 1.55 15.21
CA GLY A 70 1.07 1.65 15.43
C GLY A 70 1.48 2.96 16.10
N LEU A 71 0.90 4.08 15.68
CA LEU A 71 1.15 5.38 16.29
C LEU A 71 0.65 5.45 17.74
N ARG A 72 -0.52 4.87 18.03
CA ARG A 72 -1.06 4.79 19.40
C ARG A 72 -0.18 3.92 20.31
N GLY A 73 0.37 2.82 19.78
CA GLY A 73 1.30 1.96 20.50
C GLY A 73 2.64 2.65 20.80
N ALA A 74 3.17 3.43 19.86
CA ALA A 74 4.41 4.20 20.06
C ALA A 74 4.26 5.31 21.12
N GLY A 75 3.09 5.95 21.18
CA GLY A 75 2.80 6.98 22.19
C GLY A 75 2.72 6.44 23.63
N ALA A 76 2.31 5.19 23.82
CA ALA A 76 2.26 4.55 25.14
C ALA A 76 3.65 4.20 25.70
N GLY A 77 4.65 3.97 24.83
CA GLY A 77 6.04 3.70 25.24
C GLY A 77 6.84 4.96 25.61
N ALA A 78 6.43 6.13 25.12
CA ALA A 78 7.09 7.41 25.42
C ALA A 78 6.71 8.00 26.80
N ALA A 79 5.70 7.44 27.48
CA ALA A 79 5.18 7.91 28.76
C ALA A 79 5.80 7.21 29.99
N ALA A 80 7.02 6.66 29.87
CA ALA A 80 7.83 6.28 31.04
C ALA A 80 8.65 7.51 31.46
N PRO A 81 8.30 8.23 32.54
CA PRO A 81 9.01 9.43 32.94
C PRO A 81 10.40 9.05 33.48
N ALA A 82 11.40 9.84 33.10
CA ALA A 82 12.72 9.81 33.69
C ALA A 82 12.59 10.03 35.21
N ALA A 83 12.83 8.97 35.99
CA ALA A 83 13.06 9.09 37.42
C ALA A 83 14.42 9.78 37.61
N ARG A 84 14.35 10.94 38.27
CA ARG A 84 15.45 11.83 38.65
C ARG A 84 16.24 11.26 39.83
#